data_AF-A0A960YBJ2-F1
#
_entry.id   AF-A0A960YBJ2-F1
#
_cell.length_a   1.000
_cell.length_b   1.000
_cell.length_c   1.000
_cell.angle_alpha   90.00
_cell.angle_beta   90.00
_cell.angle_gamma   90.00
#
_symmetry.space_group_name_H-M   'P 1'
#
loop_
_entity.id
_entity.type
_entity.pdbx_description
1 polymer ?
#
loop_
_entity_poly.entity_id
_entity_poly.type
_entity_poly.pdbx_seq_one_letter_code
_entity_poly.pdbx_strand_id
1 'polypeptide(L)'
;MSFFTGVIPLLFLFILLIECSSVTKNYQTAIQNSNPGEIDLVLVPNKYNLVDLDWIFEKSISTYKKSDLEKELAKYGRTIKDLQAQKELSYKEMDDIVSLQTACTIHFSSYDYDTRIPLLLKGDKWFRNGIYSEEIQQQHIVPTLSKILHSPLPNGVTNSSLNYILKDSKEIPELILFIVIDQGGQVLFEAHPEEGKFIRSLMQSSAYFPNAKVSHLDAHTAVGHASIGTGAFPIKHGILTNKKISVLNGQVSIKPAYIDNKTVQPTEMLTESFADTVDRHFQNESVIISQSYAIRAAIGMAGHGASSPEGDRDFVYWMNKYTGKWFTDEKYYTLPDIPYPHPIESHLKQNPNGVFRDFKVTKKDELKK
;
A
#
# COMPACT_ATOMS: atom_id res chain seq x y z
N MET A 1 0.49 54.79 -31.33
CA MET A 1 1.93 54.50 -31.34
C MET A 1 2.27 53.85 -30.01
N SER A 2 2.99 52.73 -30.05
CA SER A 2 3.45 51.87 -28.93
C SER A 2 2.47 50.81 -28.38
N PHE A 3 2.57 49.62 -28.97
CA PHE A 3 2.21 48.33 -28.39
C PHE A 3 3.28 47.95 -27.34
N PHE A 4 2.88 47.76 -26.09
CA PHE A 4 3.66 47.00 -25.11
C PHE A 4 3.29 45.52 -25.25
N THR A 5 4.05 44.78 -26.04
CA THR A 5 4.04 43.31 -26.04
C THR A 5 5.48 42.84 -25.99
N GLY A 6 5.91 42.39 -24.82
CA GLY A 6 7.28 41.93 -24.64
C GLY A 6 7.45 41.21 -23.31
N VAL A 7 7.61 39.88 -23.42
CA VAL A 7 8.27 39.01 -22.44
C VAL A 7 7.48 38.69 -21.17
N ILE A 8 6.43 37.87 -21.32
CA ILE A 8 6.15 36.81 -20.34
C ILE A 8 6.97 35.58 -20.81
N PRO A 9 7.76 34.93 -19.94
CA PRO A 9 9.08 34.45 -20.33
C PRO A 9 9.04 33.05 -20.95
N LEU A 10 9.86 32.84 -21.98
CA LEU A 10 10.21 31.53 -22.55
C LEU A 10 10.53 30.47 -21.47
N LEU A 11 11.01 30.92 -20.30
CA LEU A 11 11.29 30.10 -19.13
C LEU A 11 10.05 29.36 -18.59
N PHE A 12 8.88 30.02 -18.57
CA PHE A 12 7.63 29.42 -18.08
C PHE A 12 7.11 28.33 -19.04
N LEU A 13 7.24 28.56 -20.35
CA LEU A 13 6.89 27.58 -21.37
C LEU A 13 7.84 26.38 -21.36
N PHE A 14 9.13 26.62 -21.09
CA PHE A 14 10.13 25.55 -20.97
C PHE A 14 9.91 24.69 -19.71
N ILE A 15 9.55 25.31 -18.57
CA ILE A 15 9.20 24.61 -17.33
C ILE A 15 7.96 23.74 -17.53
N LEU A 16 6.90 24.27 -18.16
CA LEU A 16 5.68 23.50 -18.49
C LEU A 16 5.97 22.30 -19.42
N LEU A 17 6.86 22.45 -20.40
CA LEU A 17 7.26 21.36 -21.31
C LEU A 17 8.12 20.31 -20.62
N ILE A 18 9.01 20.70 -19.71
CA ILE A 18 9.81 19.77 -18.89
C ILE A 18 8.90 18.99 -17.93
N GLU A 19 7.99 19.66 -17.22
CA GLU A 19 7.03 19.02 -16.32
C GLU A 19 6.15 18.02 -17.09
N CYS A 20 5.62 18.41 -18.24
CA CYS A 20 4.82 17.52 -19.09
C CYS A 20 5.63 16.29 -19.58
N SER A 21 6.92 16.46 -19.88
CA SER A 21 7.81 15.36 -20.28
C SER A 21 8.09 14.37 -19.13
N SER A 22 8.24 14.88 -17.91
CA SER A 22 8.51 14.08 -16.72
C SER A 22 7.28 13.27 -16.27
N VAL A 23 6.10 13.89 -16.29
CA VAL A 23 4.81 13.23 -16.03
C VAL A 23 4.57 12.10 -17.04
N THR A 24 4.84 12.37 -18.32
CA THR A 24 4.72 11.36 -19.39
C THR A 24 5.67 10.18 -19.15
N LYS A 25 6.91 10.43 -18.74
CA LYS A 25 7.91 9.38 -18.46
C LYS A 25 7.53 8.53 -17.24
N ASN A 26 7.04 9.16 -16.17
CA ASN A 26 6.57 8.46 -14.97
C ASN A 26 5.39 7.53 -15.29
N TYR A 27 4.45 8.03 -16.09
CA TYR A 27 3.30 7.25 -16.54
C TYR A 27 3.70 6.08 -17.44
N GLN A 28 4.60 6.30 -18.41
CA GLN A 28 5.15 5.24 -19.26
C GLN A 28 5.86 4.15 -18.45
N THR A 29 6.64 4.55 -17.44
CA THR A 29 7.31 3.61 -16.53
C THR A 29 6.28 2.81 -15.72
N ALA A 30 5.23 3.46 -15.22
CA ALA A 30 4.16 2.77 -14.51
C ALA A 30 3.45 1.73 -15.39
N ILE A 31 3.20 2.03 -16.67
CA ILE A 31 2.67 1.06 -17.64
C ILE A 31 3.59 -0.15 -17.78
N GLN A 32 4.90 0.08 -17.98
CA GLN A 32 5.89 -0.99 -18.14
C GLN A 32 5.98 -1.90 -16.90
N ASN A 33 5.82 -1.33 -15.71
CA ASN A 33 5.80 -2.08 -14.47
C ASN A 33 4.49 -2.86 -14.25
N SER A 34 3.41 -2.47 -14.93
CA SER A 34 2.07 -3.04 -14.71
C SER A 34 1.64 -4.03 -15.78
N ASN A 35 2.12 -3.88 -17.02
CA ASN A 35 1.53 -4.55 -18.19
C ASN A 35 2.33 -5.81 -18.61
N PRO A 36 1.77 -7.04 -18.49
CA PRO A 36 2.37 -8.27 -19.00
C PRO A 36 2.25 -8.46 -20.52
N GLY A 37 1.73 -7.48 -21.26
CA GLY A 37 1.57 -7.53 -22.72
C GLY A 37 0.25 -8.15 -23.20
N GLU A 38 -0.52 -8.75 -22.29
CA GLU A 38 -1.87 -9.30 -22.56
C GLU A 38 -3.01 -8.42 -22.03
N ILE A 39 -2.71 -7.21 -21.54
CA ILE A 39 -3.68 -6.29 -20.92
C ILE A 39 -3.80 -5.01 -21.74
N ASP A 40 -5.00 -4.77 -22.25
CA ASP A 40 -5.40 -3.47 -22.80
C ASP A 40 -5.79 -2.54 -21.65
N LEU A 41 -4.84 -1.70 -21.23
CA LEU A 41 -5.09 -0.53 -20.40
C LEU A 41 -5.80 0.56 -21.22
N VAL A 42 -7.05 0.32 -21.63
CA VAL A 42 -7.88 1.34 -22.28
C VAL A 42 -9.30 1.31 -21.71
N LEU A 43 -9.81 2.52 -21.51
CA LEU A 43 -11.19 2.87 -21.22
C LEU A 43 -12.19 2.17 -22.19
N VAL A 44 -12.54 0.89 -21.92
CA VAL A 44 -13.68 0.09 -22.46
C VAL A 44 -13.62 -0.24 -23.98
N PRO A 45 -14.26 -1.29 -24.57
CA PRO A 45 -14.82 -2.57 -24.09
C PRO A 45 -14.21 -3.83 -24.81
N ASN A 46 -13.80 -4.84 -24.03
CA ASN A 46 -13.24 -6.16 -24.43
C ASN A 46 -11.78 -6.10 -24.98
N LYS A 47 -10.79 -6.85 -24.47
CA LYS A 47 -10.78 -8.12 -23.72
C LYS A 47 -9.61 -8.18 -22.72
N TYR A 48 -9.89 -8.77 -21.55
CA TYR A 48 -9.00 -9.19 -20.44
C TYR A 48 -8.45 -8.10 -19.49
N ASN A 49 -8.91 -8.19 -18.23
CA ASN A 49 -8.63 -7.33 -17.08
C ASN A 49 -9.17 -5.90 -17.18
N LEU A 50 -10.47 -5.76 -16.89
CA LEU A 50 -11.07 -4.45 -16.59
C LEU A 50 -10.63 -4.02 -15.18
N VAL A 51 -10.23 -2.76 -15.02
CA VAL A 51 -10.10 -2.11 -13.70
C VAL A 51 -11.44 -2.24 -13.00
N ASP A 52 -11.43 -2.61 -11.73
CA ASP A 52 -12.65 -2.95 -11.02
C ASP A 52 -13.60 -1.73 -10.97
N LEU A 53 -14.81 -1.92 -11.50
CA LEU A 53 -15.78 -0.85 -11.76
C LEU A 53 -16.82 -0.75 -10.65
N ASP A 54 -16.95 -1.76 -9.78
CA ASP A 54 -18.13 -1.90 -8.93
C ASP A 54 -18.18 -0.79 -7.86
N TRP A 55 -17.03 -0.31 -7.37
CA TRP A 55 -16.99 0.71 -6.31
C TRP A 55 -17.03 2.14 -6.81
N ILE A 56 -16.84 2.40 -8.12
CA ILE A 56 -17.18 3.71 -8.71
C ILE A 56 -18.67 4.04 -8.43
N PHE A 57 -19.49 3.00 -8.26
CA PHE A 57 -20.92 3.11 -7.97
C PHE A 57 -21.27 2.98 -6.48
N GLU A 58 -20.35 2.50 -5.62
CA GLU A 58 -20.57 2.45 -4.17
C GLU A 58 -20.37 3.82 -3.54
N LYS A 59 -21.49 4.50 -3.28
CA LYS A 59 -21.52 5.82 -2.70
C LYS A 59 -21.66 5.77 -1.17
N SER A 60 -20.83 6.54 -0.47
CA SER A 60 -20.91 6.80 0.97
C SER A 60 -21.14 8.28 1.23
N ILE A 61 -21.68 8.62 2.40
CA ILE A 61 -21.80 10.02 2.84
C ILE A 61 -20.53 10.37 3.61
N SER A 62 -19.75 11.29 3.07
CA SER A 62 -18.53 11.82 3.67
C SER A 62 -18.76 13.24 4.16
N THR A 63 -18.25 13.56 5.35
CA THR A 63 -18.40 14.88 5.99
C THR A 63 -17.05 15.58 6.13
N TYR A 64 -17.01 16.87 5.78
CA TYR A 64 -15.81 17.70 5.79
C TYR A 64 -16.10 19.02 6.48
N LYS A 65 -15.10 19.58 7.17
CA LYS A 65 -15.15 20.98 7.56
C LYS A 65 -14.99 21.85 6.31
N LYS A 66 -15.86 22.83 6.13
CA LYS A 66 -15.91 23.67 4.93
C LYS A 66 -14.58 24.39 4.64
N SER A 67 -13.94 24.93 5.68
CA SER A 67 -12.65 25.62 5.56
C SER A 67 -11.54 24.71 5.03
N ASP A 68 -11.55 23.44 5.46
CA ASP A 68 -10.50 22.49 5.11
C ASP A 68 -10.72 22.00 3.67
N LEU A 69 -11.97 21.77 3.29
CA LEU A 69 -12.35 21.44 1.92
C LEU A 69 -12.02 22.57 0.93
N GLU A 70 -12.29 23.83 1.28
CA GLU A 70 -11.90 25.00 0.47
C GLU A 70 -10.39 25.08 0.27
N LYS A 71 -9.61 24.85 1.34
CA LYS A 71 -8.14 24.85 1.28
C LYS A 71 -7.60 23.75 0.38
N GLU A 72 -8.15 22.54 0.45
CA GLU A 72 -7.71 21.43 -0.40
C GLU A 72 -8.08 21.63 -1.87
N LEU A 73 -9.29 22.09 -2.17
CA LEU A 73 -9.70 22.39 -3.55
C LEU A 73 -8.80 23.45 -4.19
N ALA A 74 -8.41 24.47 -3.42
CA ALA A 74 -7.53 25.53 -3.89
C ALA A 74 -6.15 25.01 -4.36
N LYS A 75 -5.63 23.92 -3.78
CA LYS A 75 -4.37 23.30 -4.22
C LYS A 75 -4.43 22.80 -5.66
N TYR A 76 -5.64 22.48 -6.15
CA TYR A 76 -5.89 21.99 -7.51
C TYR A 76 -6.58 23.04 -8.39
N GLY A 77 -6.61 24.31 -7.97
CA GLY A 77 -7.29 25.39 -8.70
C GLY A 77 -8.81 25.24 -8.76
N ARG A 78 -9.42 24.61 -7.76
CA ARG A 78 -10.87 24.35 -7.66
C ARG A 78 -11.49 25.10 -6.49
N THR A 79 -12.82 25.19 -6.50
CA THR A 79 -13.64 25.89 -5.51
C THR A 79 -14.83 25.04 -5.09
N ILE A 80 -15.48 25.39 -3.97
CA ILE A 80 -16.74 24.75 -3.55
C ILE A 80 -17.83 24.87 -4.62
N LYS A 81 -17.84 25.96 -5.40
CA LYS A 81 -18.79 26.11 -6.52
C LYS A 81 -18.61 25.04 -7.58
N ASP A 82 -17.37 24.61 -7.83
CA ASP A 82 -17.10 23.52 -8.77
C ASP A 82 -17.65 22.18 -8.27
N LEU A 83 -17.69 21.96 -6.95
CA LEU A 83 -18.33 20.78 -6.35
C LEU A 83 -19.87 20.89 -6.39
N GLN A 84 -20.42 22.05 -6.06
CA GLN A 84 -21.87 22.29 -6.11
C GLN A 84 -22.45 22.15 -7.53
N ALA A 85 -21.63 22.42 -8.56
CA ALA A 85 -22.00 22.23 -9.95
C ALA A 85 -22.11 20.74 -10.35
N GLN A 86 -21.52 19.82 -9.56
CA GLN A 86 -21.60 18.37 -9.80
C GLN A 86 -22.83 17.79 -9.11
N LYS A 87 -23.86 17.48 -9.91
CA LYS A 87 -25.15 16.99 -9.41
C LYS A 87 -25.03 15.62 -8.75
N GLU A 88 -24.00 14.85 -9.10
CA GLU A 88 -23.78 13.47 -8.68
C GLU A 88 -23.25 13.36 -7.24
N LEU A 89 -22.70 14.45 -6.68
CA LEU A 89 -22.08 14.51 -5.35
C LEU A 89 -23.07 14.78 -4.21
N SER A 90 -24.36 15.02 -4.49
CA SER A 90 -25.40 15.27 -3.48
C SER A 90 -24.96 16.26 -2.38
N TYR A 91 -24.36 17.39 -2.78
CA TYR A 91 -23.80 18.38 -1.86
C TYR A 91 -24.85 18.88 -0.86
N LYS A 92 -24.52 18.80 0.43
CA LYS A 92 -25.29 19.41 1.52
C LYS A 92 -24.35 20.18 2.43
N GLU A 93 -24.80 21.31 2.92
CA GLU A 93 -24.04 22.14 3.85
C GLU A 93 -24.94 22.48 5.03
N MET A 94 -24.41 22.28 6.25
CA MET A 94 -25.04 22.66 7.50
C MET A 94 -23.96 23.26 8.38
N ASP A 95 -24.10 24.55 8.69
CA ASP A 95 -23.11 25.35 9.42
C ASP A 95 -21.72 25.30 8.76
N ASP A 96 -20.70 24.79 9.46
CA ASP A 96 -19.33 24.65 8.96
C ASP A 96 -19.03 23.25 8.40
N ILE A 97 -20.05 22.38 8.27
CA ILE A 97 -19.91 21.01 7.79
C ILE A 97 -20.53 20.86 6.39
N VAL A 98 -19.73 20.35 5.46
CA VAL A 98 -20.14 19.93 4.12
C VAL A 98 -20.26 18.41 4.10
N SER A 99 -21.42 17.90 3.68
CA SER A 99 -21.65 16.48 3.41
C SER A 99 -21.73 16.25 1.90
N LEU A 100 -20.94 15.30 1.41
CA LEU A 100 -20.93 14.88 0.02
C LEU A 100 -21.23 13.40 -0.06
N GLN A 101 -22.04 13.01 -1.04
CA GLN A 101 -22.17 11.63 -1.43
C GLN A 101 -21.04 11.29 -2.41
N THR A 102 -19.93 10.78 -1.87
CA THR A 102 -18.71 10.44 -2.62
C THR A 102 -18.59 8.93 -2.78
N ALA A 103 -17.73 8.47 -3.69
CA ALA A 103 -17.20 7.12 -3.58
C ALA A 103 -16.54 6.95 -2.18
N CYS A 104 -16.50 5.71 -1.67
CA CYS A 104 -15.74 5.40 -0.45
C CYS A 104 -14.27 5.83 -0.60
N THR A 105 -13.58 6.11 0.51
CA THR A 105 -12.14 6.45 0.50
C THR A 105 -11.36 5.32 -0.18
N ILE A 106 -10.62 5.65 -1.25
CA ILE A 106 -9.91 4.68 -2.10
C ILE A 106 -8.61 5.30 -2.64
N HIS A 107 -7.64 4.48 -3.06
CA HIS A 107 -6.33 4.93 -3.53
C HIS A 107 -5.86 4.15 -4.78
N PHE A 108 -6.49 4.33 -5.91
CA PHE A 108 -6.22 3.52 -7.13
C PHE A 108 -5.63 4.31 -8.28
N SER A 109 -5.51 5.63 -8.12
CA SER A 109 -5.10 6.50 -9.21
C SER A 109 -3.58 6.58 -9.31
N SER A 110 -3.10 6.98 -10.48
CA SER A 110 -1.69 7.29 -10.71
C SER A 110 -1.30 8.70 -10.25
N TYR A 111 -2.18 9.42 -9.55
CA TYR A 111 -1.89 10.77 -9.08
C TYR A 111 -1.03 10.74 -7.81
N ASP A 112 -0.27 11.81 -7.58
CA ASP A 112 0.69 11.89 -6.48
C ASP A 112 0.05 11.72 -5.09
N TYR A 113 -1.24 12.04 -4.94
CA TYR A 113 -1.94 11.87 -3.66
C TYR A 113 -2.12 10.39 -3.26
N ASP A 114 -2.18 9.48 -4.25
CA ASP A 114 -2.27 8.03 -4.03
C ASP A 114 -0.90 7.35 -4.11
N THR A 115 -0.01 7.90 -4.95
CA THR A 115 1.26 7.23 -5.27
C THR A 115 2.44 7.69 -4.42
N ARG A 116 2.39 8.87 -3.77
CA ARG A 116 3.46 9.35 -2.88
C ARG A 116 3.29 8.81 -1.47
N ILE A 117 4.12 7.83 -1.14
CA ILE A 117 4.03 7.04 0.09
C ILE A 117 5.25 7.29 0.98
N PRO A 118 5.10 7.88 2.18
CA PRO A 118 6.20 8.01 3.12
C PRO A 118 6.76 6.63 3.48
N LEU A 119 8.06 6.41 3.26
CA LEU A 119 8.72 5.14 3.59
C LEU A 119 9.77 5.35 4.66
N LEU A 120 9.75 4.49 5.67
CA LEU A 120 10.69 4.51 6.79
C LEU A 120 11.40 3.16 6.92
N LEU A 121 12.71 3.18 7.12
CA LEU A 121 13.49 2.01 7.54
C LEU A 121 14.16 2.32 8.87
N LYS A 122 13.71 1.66 9.95
CA LYS A 122 14.24 1.83 11.30
C LYS A 122 15.08 0.63 11.70
N GLY A 123 16.25 0.91 12.28
CA GLY A 123 17.13 -0.11 12.84
C GLY A 123 18.54 0.45 12.93
N ASP A 124 18.90 1.03 14.08
CA ASP A 124 20.11 1.86 14.20
C ASP A 124 21.40 1.07 13.95
N LYS A 125 21.36 -0.25 14.08
CA LYS A 125 22.48 -1.14 13.75
C LYS A 125 22.67 -1.29 12.23
N TRP A 126 21.59 -1.31 11.45
CA TRP A 126 21.61 -1.65 10.03
C TRP A 126 21.44 -0.45 9.10
N PHE A 127 20.79 0.61 9.56
CA PHE A 127 20.47 1.79 8.76
C PHE A 127 21.10 3.07 9.31
N ARG A 128 21.50 3.94 8.41
CA ARG A 128 21.90 5.33 8.67
C ARG A 128 20.63 6.18 8.72
N ASN A 129 20.31 6.69 9.90
CA ASN A 129 19.16 7.58 10.08
C ASN A 129 19.40 8.90 9.34
N GLY A 130 18.33 9.48 8.79
CA GLY A 130 18.39 10.69 7.99
C GLY A 130 17.19 10.84 7.07
N ILE A 131 17.04 12.03 6.50
CA ILE A 131 16.05 12.31 5.46
C ILE A 131 16.74 12.15 4.11
N TYR A 132 16.22 11.25 3.29
CA TYR A 132 16.74 10.92 1.96
C TYR A 132 15.74 11.43 0.93
N SER A 133 16.14 12.44 0.15
CA SER A 133 15.25 13.10 -0.82
C SER A 133 15.15 12.36 -2.14
N GLU A 134 15.93 11.29 -2.31
CA GLU A 134 15.90 10.41 -3.47
C GLU A 134 14.51 9.82 -3.65
N GLU A 135 14.03 9.85 -4.90
CA GLU A 135 12.82 9.15 -5.26
C GLU A 135 13.13 7.65 -5.35
N ILE A 136 12.50 6.88 -4.46
CA ILE A 136 12.60 5.43 -4.44
C ILE A 136 11.23 4.80 -4.65
N GLN A 137 11.21 3.53 -4.97
CA GLN A 137 9.99 2.74 -5.12
C GLN A 137 9.85 1.76 -3.95
N GLN A 138 8.63 1.40 -3.57
CA GLN A 138 8.40 0.41 -2.50
C GLN A 138 9.10 -0.94 -2.73
N GLN A 139 9.36 -1.31 -3.99
CA GLN A 139 10.09 -2.51 -4.38
C GLN A 139 11.54 -2.55 -3.88
N HIS A 140 12.12 -1.42 -3.45
CA HIS A 140 13.46 -1.40 -2.88
C HIS A 140 13.54 -1.99 -1.45
N ILE A 141 12.41 -2.17 -0.77
CA ILE A 141 12.39 -2.68 0.63
C ILE A 141 12.98 -4.09 0.69
N VAL A 142 12.44 -5.02 -0.10
CA VAL A 142 12.82 -6.44 -0.10
C VAL A 142 14.30 -6.68 -0.42
N PRO A 143 14.89 -6.14 -1.51
CA PRO A 143 16.31 -6.34 -1.77
C PRO A 143 17.20 -5.70 -0.70
N THR A 144 16.76 -4.62 -0.07
CA THR A 144 17.48 -3.99 1.04
C THR A 144 17.48 -4.88 2.29
N LEU A 145 16.34 -5.48 2.64
CA LEU A 145 16.24 -6.40 3.78
C LEU A 145 16.91 -7.75 3.51
N SER A 146 16.79 -8.30 2.30
CA SER A 146 17.47 -9.54 1.91
C SER A 146 18.98 -9.41 2.05
N LYS A 147 19.53 -8.22 1.72
CA LYS A 147 20.95 -7.92 1.93
C LYS A 147 21.35 -7.88 3.41
N ILE A 148 20.46 -7.47 4.31
CA ILE A 148 20.70 -7.47 5.75
C ILE A 148 20.61 -8.89 6.33
N LEU A 149 19.66 -9.69 5.83
CA LEU A 149 19.47 -11.08 6.25
C LEU A 149 20.46 -12.07 5.63
N HIS A 150 21.20 -11.64 4.60
CA HIS A 150 21.98 -12.51 3.74
C HIS A 150 21.12 -13.62 3.06
N SER A 151 19.83 -13.35 2.87
CA SER A 151 18.91 -14.26 2.21
C SER A 151 18.94 -14.09 0.69
N PRO A 152 18.56 -15.13 -0.07
CA PRO A 152 18.28 -14.99 -1.50
C PRO A 152 17.17 -13.96 -1.76
N LEU A 153 17.19 -13.35 -2.94
CA LEU A 153 16.09 -12.50 -3.42
C LEU A 153 14.92 -13.36 -3.92
N PRO A 154 13.67 -12.92 -3.73
CA PRO A 154 12.54 -13.51 -4.44
C PRO A 154 12.71 -13.42 -5.95
N ASN A 155 12.21 -14.44 -6.66
CA ASN A 155 12.36 -14.60 -8.11
C ASN A 155 11.79 -13.44 -8.95
N GLY A 156 10.91 -12.60 -8.38
CA GLY A 156 10.31 -11.44 -9.04
C GLY A 156 11.06 -10.12 -8.89
N VAL A 157 12.08 -10.03 -8.03
CA VAL A 157 12.77 -8.77 -7.71
C VAL A 157 13.60 -8.27 -8.87
N THR A 158 13.38 -7.01 -9.26
CA THR A 158 14.17 -6.30 -10.29
C THR A 158 14.97 -5.13 -9.75
N ASN A 159 14.61 -4.61 -8.58
CA ASN A 159 15.25 -3.45 -7.98
C ASN A 159 16.50 -3.83 -7.19
N SER A 160 17.47 -2.92 -7.16
CA SER A 160 18.66 -3.05 -6.31
C SER A 160 18.37 -2.61 -4.86
N SER A 161 19.18 -3.07 -3.91
CA SER A 161 19.16 -2.60 -2.53
C SER A 161 19.59 -1.14 -2.38
N LEU A 162 19.07 -0.45 -1.37
CA LEU A 162 19.45 0.93 -1.01
C LEU A 162 20.79 0.97 -0.26
N ASN A 163 21.89 0.70 -0.97
CA ASN A 163 23.21 0.52 -0.33
C ASN A 163 23.71 1.76 0.44
N TYR A 164 23.32 2.96 0.02
CA TYR A 164 23.77 4.21 0.63
C TYR A 164 23.23 4.45 2.04
N ILE A 165 22.11 3.82 2.42
CA ILE A 165 21.58 3.90 3.78
C ILE A 165 22.10 2.78 4.69
N LEU A 166 22.77 1.76 4.14
CA LEU A 166 23.21 0.62 4.93
C LEU A 166 24.44 0.97 5.80
N LYS A 167 24.50 0.33 6.96
CA LYS A 167 25.69 0.27 7.83
C LYS A 167 26.38 -1.08 7.64
N ASP A 168 27.67 -1.13 7.96
CA ASP A 168 28.46 -2.35 7.94
C ASP A 168 28.24 -3.15 9.24
N SER A 169 27.03 -3.68 9.41
CA SER A 169 26.67 -4.56 10.52
C SER A 169 26.71 -6.01 10.07
N LYS A 170 27.34 -6.87 10.87
CA LYS A 170 27.36 -8.32 10.65
C LYS A 170 26.25 -9.06 11.40
N GLU A 171 25.52 -8.36 12.27
CA GLU A 171 24.42 -8.95 13.03
C GLU A 171 23.18 -9.08 12.14
N ILE A 172 22.50 -10.22 12.21
CA ILE A 172 21.23 -10.44 11.53
C ILE A 172 20.09 -10.00 12.47
N PRO A 173 19.10 -9.22 12.00
CA PRO A 173 17.91 -8.90 12.78
C PRO A 173 17.17 -10.15 13.24
N GLU A 174 16.88 -10.25 14.54
CA GLU A 174 16.05 -11.34 15.11
C GLU A 174 14.54 -11.11 14.88
N LEU A 175 14.15 -9.89 14.53
CA LEU A 175 12.77 -9.49 14.25
C LEU A 175 12.76 -8.43 13.14
N ILE A 176 11.91 -8.64 12.14
CA ILE A 176 11.54 -7.64 11.15
C ILE A 176 10.05 -7.36 11.30
N LEU A 177 9.71 -6.09 11.46
CA LEU A 177 8.32 -5.63 11.55
C LEU A 177 7.98 -4.77 10.34
N PHE A 178 7.03 -5.25 9.53
CA PHE A 178 6.41 -4.47 8.47
C PHE A 178 5.10 -3.88 8.96
N ILE A 179 4.96 -2.55 8.87
CA ILE A 179 3.70 -1.85 9.12
C ILE A 179 3.33 -1.12 7.84
N VAL A 180 2.22 -1.52 7.23
CA VAL A 180 1.62 -0.82 6.10
C VAL A 180 0.34 -0.16 6.62
N ILE A 181 0.30 1.17 6.58
CA ILE A 181 -0.93 1.92 6.82
C ILE A 181 -1.63 2.00 5.47
N ASP A 182 -2.69 1.20 5.30
CA ASP A 182 -3.47 1.23 4.05
C ASP A 182 -4.05 2.62 3.86
N GLN A 183 -3.89 3.19 2.67
CA GLN A 183 -4.18 4.61 2.38
C GLN A 183 -3.38 5.64 3.21
N GLY A 184 -2.24 5.25 3.81
CA GLY A 184 -1.38 6.10 4.64
C GLY A 184 -0.44 7.04 3.88
N GLY A 185 -0.87 7.59 2.74
CA GLY A 185 -0.06 8.47 1.89
C GLY A 185 0.28 9.81 2.55
N GLN A 186 1.17 10.59 1.92
CA GLN A 186 1.64 11.86 2.49
C GLN A 186 0.48 12.85 2.76
N VAL A 187 -0.55 12.83 1.92
CA VAL A 187 -1.76 13.66 2.08
C VAL A 187 -2.44 13.44 3.43
N LEU A 188 -2.45 12.21 3.96
CA LEU A 188 -3.03 11.92 5.28
C LEU A 188 -2.27 12.67 6.39
N PHE A 189 -0.94 12.65 6.33
CA PHE A 189 -0.10 13.34 7.32
C PHE A 189 -0.15 14.87 7.18
N GLU A 190 -0.37 15.38 5.97
CA GLU A 190 -0.55 16.82 5.72
C GLU A 190 -1.92 17.33 6.17
N ALA A 191 -2.97 16.52 5.97
CA ALA A 191 -4.32 16.83 6.43
C ALA A 191 -4.44 16.83 7.96
N HIS A 192 -3.60 16.06 8.65
CA HIS A 192 -3.61 15.94 10.11
C HIS A 192 -2.24 16.29 10.73
N PRO A 193 -1.82 17.58 10.68
CA PRO A 193 -0.49 18.01 11.12
C PRO A 193 -0.25 17.79 12.62
N GLU A 194 -1.28 17.93 13.44
CA GLU A 194 -1.22 17.78 14.91
C GLU A 194 -1.25 16.31 15.37
N GLU A 195 -1.65 15.40 14.47
CA GLU A 195 -1.77 13.98 14.75
C GLU A 195 -0.49 13.20 14.42
N GLY A 196 -0.45 11.95 14.89
CA GLY A 196 0.62 11.02 14.52
C GLY A 196 1.99 11.35 15.11
N LYS A 197 2.05 12.02 16.28
CA LYS A 197 3.31 12.42 16.96
C LYS A 197 4.33 11.28 17.07
N PHE A 198 3.86 10.07 17.38
CA PHE A 198 4.71 8.88 17.42
C PHE A 198 5.32 8.56 16.04
N ILE A 199 4.51 8.53 14.98
CA ILE A 199 4.97 8.28 13.62
C ILE A 199 5.95 9.38 13.17
N ARG A 200 5.67 10.65 13.47
CA ARG A 200 6.59 11.76 13.17
C ARG A 200 7.93 11.63 13.91
N SER A 201 7.91 11.23 15.19
CA SER A 201 9.13 10.93 15.95
C SER A 201 9.90 9.74 15.35
N LEU A 202 9.18 8.75 14.82
CA LEU A 202 9.78 7.61 14.13
C LEU A 202 10.43 8.05 12.82
N MET A 203 9.78 8.92 12.03
CA MET A 203 10.35 9.51 10.80
C MET A 203 11.70 10.20 11.08
N GLN A 204 11.79 10.99 12.15
CA GLN A 204 13.02 11.70 12.52
C GLN A 204 14.17 10.79 12.96
N SER A 205 13.86 9.57 13.42
CA SER A 205 14.84 8.61 13.95
C SER A 205 15.05 7.40 13.05
N SER A 206 14.61 7.46 11.79
CA SER A 206 14.73 6.39 10.78
C SER A 206 15.53 6.86 9.56
N ALA A 207 15.86 5.95 8.66
CA ALA A 207 16.10 6.31 7.26
C ALA A 207 14.74 6.61 6.61
N TYR A 208 14.46 7.89 6.40
CA TYR A 208 13.15 8.38 5.97
C TYR A 208 13.19 8.90 4.53
N PHE A 209 12.28 8.38 3.70
CA PHE A 209 12.10 8.72 2.30
C PHE A 209 10.74 9.40 2.09
N PRO A 210 10.66 10.75 2.17
CA PRO A 210 9.41 11.48 1.88
C PRO A 210 8.96 11.38 0.42
N ASN A 211 9.87 11.01 -0.47
CA ASN A 211 9.63 10.92 -1.92
C ASN A 211 9.53 9.47 -2.42
N ALA A 212 9.33 8.51 -1.51
CA ALA A 212 9.06 7.15 -1.94
C ALA A 212 7.71 7.08 -2.66
N LYS A 213 7.61 6.21 -3.66
CA LYS A 213 6.46 6.13 -4.55
C LYS A 213 5.99 4.72 -4.89
N VAL A 214 4.71 4.62 -5.18
CA VAL A 214 4.11 3.55 -5.97
C VAL A 214 4.39 3.86 -7.43
N SER A 215 5.17 3.01 -8.12
CA SER A 215 5.57 3.22 -9.51
C SER A 215 4.95 2.21 -10.48
N HIS A 216 3.79 1.70 -10.14
CA HIS A 216 2.90 0.94 -11.01
C HIS A 216 1.56 1.67 -11.08
N LEU A 217 0.72 1.32 -12.06
CA LEU A 217 -0.47 2.11 -12.40
C LEU A 217 -1.59 1.99 -11.37
N ASP A 218 -1.76 0.79 -10.83
CA ASP A 218 -2.87 0.49 -9.96
C ASP A 218 -2.42 0.48 -8.50
N ALA A 219 -2.69 1.58 -7.80
CA ALA A 219 -2.35 1.73 -6.39
C ALA A 219 -3.29 0.96 -5.44
N HIS A 220 -4.18 0.08 -5.93
CA HIS A 220 -5.05 -0.77 -5.11
C HIS A 220 -4.30 -1.57 -4.05
N THR A 221 -4.99 -1.81 -2.92
CA THR A 221 -4.49 -2.59 -1.78
C THR A 221 -3.81 -3.90 -2.20
N ALA A 222 -4.44 -4.74 -3.01
CA ALA A 222 -3.88 -6.05 -3.39
C ALA A 222 -2.54 -5.90 -4.14
N VAL A 223 -2.48 -4.94 -5.07
CA VAL A 223 -1.31 -4.67 -5.91
C VAL A 223 -0.18 -4.09 -5.07
N GLY A 224 -0.49 -3.10 -4.23
CA GLY A 224 0.45 -2.47 -3.32
C GLY A 224 1.07 -3.47 -2.34
N HIS A 225 0.25 -4.28 -1.66
CA HIS A 225 0.74 -5.25 -0.69
C HIS A 225 1.53 -6.38 -1.36
N ALA A 226 1.10 -6.91 -2.51
CA ALA A 226 1.88 -7.88 -3.27
C ALA A 226 3.23 -7.31 -3.71
N SER A 227 3.27 -6.07 -4.18
CA SER A 227 4.51 -5.38 -4.58
C SER A 227 5.47 -5.16 -3.40
N ILE A 228 4.95 -4.81 -2.21
CA ILE A 228 5.77 -4.67 -1.00
C ILE A 228 6.26 -6.03 -0.53
N GLY A 229 5.37 -7.03 -0.45
CA GLY A 229 5.67 -8.37 0.05
C GLY A 229 6.67 -9.11 -0.83
N THR A 230 6.60 -8.96 -2.16
CA THR A 230 7.50 -9.64 -3.10
C THR A 230 8.73 -8.82 -3.48
N GLY A 231 8.68 -7.49 -3.33
CA GLY A 231 9.68 -6.59 -3.93
C GLY A 231 9.61 -6.55 -5.46
N ALA A 232 8.58 -7.14 -6.05
CA ALA A 232 8.40 -7.25 -7.48
C ALA A 232 7.38 -6.22 -7.97
N PHE A 233 7.37 -5.99 -9.28
CA PHE A 233 6.32 -5.22 -9.95
C PHE A 233 5.13 -6.10 -10.35
N PRO A 234 3.94 -5.52 -10.60
CA PRO A 234 2.76 -6.29 -11.01
C PRO A 234 2.95 -7.14 -12.25
N ILE A 235 3.77 -6.70 -13.20
CA ILE A 235 4.19 -7.48 -14.37
C ILE A 235 4.87 -8.81 -14.01
N LYS A 236 5.48 -8.91 -12.82
CA LYS A 236 6.14 -10.10 -12.31
C LYS A 236 5.21 -10.92 -11.42
N HIS A 237 4.63 -10.30 -10.39
CA HIS A 237 3.85 -11.02 -9.39
C HIS A 237 2.42 -11.36 -9.85
N GLY A 238 1.92 -10.76 -10.93
CA GLY A 238 0.64 -11.11 -11.58
C GLY A 238 -0.62 -10.59 -10.88
N ILE A 239 -0.48 -9.86 -9.77
CA ILE A 239 -1.60 -9.25 -9.02
C ILE A 239 -1.76 -7.82 -9.50
N LEU A 240 -2.86 -7.54 -10.19
CA LEU A 240 -3.00 -6.33 -11.01
C LEU A 240 -4.10 -5.39 -10.52
N THR A 241 -5.03 -5.90 -9.72
CA THR A 241 -6.18 -5.18 -9.19
C THR A 241 -6.66 -5.87 -7.89
N ASN A 242 -7.64 -5.29 -7.20
CA ASN A 242 -8.33 -5.96 -6.08
C ASN A 242 -9.27 -7.10 -6.51
N LYS A 243 -9.69 -7.15 -7.79
CA LYS A 243 -10.56 -8.19 -8.34
C LYS A 243 -10.08 -8.66 -9.72
N LYS A 244 -9.93 -9.96 -9.86
CA LYS A 244 -9.67 -10.64 -11.13
C LYS A 244 -10.95 -10.71 -11.96
N ILE A 245 -10.86 -10.24 -13.20
CA ILE A 245 -11.96 -10.30 -14.17
C ILE A 245 -11.55 -11.21 -15.33
N SER A 246 -12.20 -12.36 -15.43
CA SER A 246 -11.99 -13.34 -16.49
C SER A 246 -13.20 -13.44 -17.41
N VAL A 247 -12.98 -13.52 -18.72
CA VAL A 247 -14.04 -13.76 -19.70
C VAL A 247 -13.80 -15.10 -20.39
N LEU A 248 -14.69 -16.07 -20.16
CA LEU A 248 -14.62 -17.40 -20.79
C LEU A 248 -15.94 -17.66 -21.53
N ASN A 249 -15.87 -17.97 -22.82
CA ASN A 249 -17.05 -18.25 -23.67
C ASN A 249 -18.13 -17.14 -23.60
N GLY A 250 -17.72 -15.88 -23.50
CA GLY A 250 -18.63 -14.74 -23.38
C GLY A 250 -19.21 -14.52 -21.99
N GLN A 251 -18.89 -15.37 -21.01
CA GLN A 251 -19.28 -15.18 -19.61
C GLN A 251 -18.20 -14.42 -18.85
N VAL A 252 -18.59 -13.33 -18.19
CA VAL A 252 -17.73 -12.55 -17.30
C VAL A 252 -17.79 -13.16 -15.90
N SER A 253 -16.63 -13.41 -15.32
CA SER A 253 -16.46 -13.84 -13.93
C SER A 253 -15.58 -12.82 -13.22
N ILE A 254 -16.08 -12.26 -12.13
CA ILE A 254 -15.39 -11.29 -11.28
C ILE A 254 -15.13 -11.96 -9.93
N LYS A 255 -13.88 -12.01 -9.51
CA LYS A 255 -13.43 -12.69 -8.29
C LYS A 255 -12.47 -11.80 -7.50
N PRO A 256 -12.56 -11.69 -6.17
CA PRO A 256 -11.56 -10.99 -5.37
C PRO A 256 -10.16 -11.59 -5.57
N ALA A 257 -9.11 -10.78 -5.49
CA ALA A 257 -7.74 -11.28 -5.49
C ALA A 257 -7.56 -12.35 -4.39
N TYR A 258 -6.89 -13.44 -4.74
CA TYR A 258 -6.64 -14.62 -3.91
C TYR A 258 -7.88 -15.44 -3.54
N ILE A 259 -9.03 -15.22 -4.17
CA ILE A 259 -10.25 -16.00 -3.92
C ILE A 259 -10.81 -16.54 -5.22
N ASP A 260 -10.92 -17.86 -5.33
CA ASP A 260 -11.66 -18.52 -6.42
C ASP A 260 -12.71 -19.48 -5.84
N ASN A 261 -13.96 -19.33 -6.26
CA ASN A 261 -15.07 -20.20 -5.86
C ASN A 261 -15.18 -20.39 -4.33
N LYS A 262 -14.96 -19.30 -3.58
CA LYS A 262 -14.93 -19.25 -2.09
C LYS A 262 -13.76 -20.01 -1.44
N THR A 263 -12.75 -20.38 -2.22
CA THR A 263 -11.50 -20.97 -1.72
C THR A 263 -10.35 -19.98 -1.87
N VAL A 264 -9.39 -20.03 -0.95
CA VAL A 264 -8.19 -19.18 -1.03
C VAL A 264 -7.24 -19.73 -2.08
N GLN A 265 -6.61 -18.83 -2.84
CA GLN A 265 -5.66 -19.16 -3.91
C GLN A 265 -4.39 -18.31 -3.79
N PRO A 266 -3.45 -18.68 -2.90
CA PRO A 266 -2.18 -17.95 -2.75
C PRO A 266 -1.36 -17.96 -4.05
N THR A 267 -1.45 -19.05 -4.81
CA THR A 267 -0.78 -19.27 -6.10
C THR A 267 -1.26 -18.35 -7.23
N GLU A 268 -2.22 -17.46 -6.99
CA GLU A 268 -2.48 -16.35 -7.91
C GLU A 268 -1.30 -15.39 -7.97
N MET A 269 -0.49 -15.31 -6.90
CA MET A 269 0.78 -14.62 -6.94
C MET A 269 1.81 -15.50 -7.66
N LEU A 270 2.42 -14.98 -8.72
CA LEU A 270 3.32 -15.78 -9.58
C LEU A 270 4.77 -15.81 -9.11
N THR A 271 5.09 -14.96 -8.13
CA THR A 271 6.45 -14.78 -7.60
C THR A 271 6.45 -15.04 -6.11
N GLU A 272 7.56 -15.54 -5.61
CA GLU A 272 7.77 -15.71 -4.17
C GLU A 272 7.66 -14.36 -3.44
N SER A 273 7.14 -14.37 -2.23
CA SER A 273 7.24 -13.25 -1.30
C SER A 273 8.61 -13.24 -0.61
N PHE A 274 8.94 -12.13 0.02
CA PHE A 274 10.07 -12.03 0.94
C PHE A 274 9.92 -13.05 2.08
N ALA A 275 8.72 -13.22 2.63
CA ALA A 275 8.47 -14.22 3.66
C ALA A 275 8.73 -15.66 3.17
N ASP A 276 8.26 -16.04 1.97
CA ASP A 276 8.56 -17.35 1.37
C ASP A 276 10.08 -17.58 1.28
N THR A 277 10.82 -16.56 0.83
CA THR A 277 12.28 -16.68 0.68
C THR A 277 13.04 -16.74 1.99
N VAL A 278 12.61 -15.96 2.98
CA VAL A 278 13.23 -15.90 4.31
C VAL A 278 12.95 -17.18 5.07
N ASP A 279 11.72 -17.65 5.04
CA ASP A 279 11.31 -18.85 5.75
C ASP A 279 12.09 -20.06 5.26
N ARG A 280 12.10 -20.28 3.94
CA ARG A 280 12.92 -21.32 3.30
C ARG A 280 14.42 -21.13 3.53
N HIS A 281 14.93 -19.90 3.52
CA HIS A 281 16.36 -19.64 3.80
C HIS A 281 16.76 -20.10 5.20
N PHE A 282 15.87 -19.94 6.18
CA PHE A 282 16.03 -20.39 7.54
C PHE A 282 15.36 -21.74 7.82
N GLN A 283 15.15 -22.57 6.79
CA GLN A 283 14.66 -23.95 6.91
C GLN A 283 13.34 -24.06 7.70
N ASN A 284 12.45 -23.09 7.53
CA ASN A 284 11.16 -22.94 8.23
C ASN A 284 11.29 -22.81 9.76
N GLU A 285 12.45 -22.36 10.26
CA GLU A 285 12.63 -21.97 11.67
C GLU A 285 12.19 -20.52 11.94
N SER A 286 11.96 -19.74 10.90
CA SER A 286 11.38 -18.40 11.02
C SER A 286 9.93 -18.50 11.49
N VAL A 287 9.44 -17.46 12.16
CA VAL A 287 8.01 -17.36 12.51
C VAL A 287 7.43 -16.25 11.65
N ILE A 288 6.71 -16.62 10.60
CA ILE A 288 6.03 -15.67 9.71
C ILE A 288 4.65 -15.39 10.28
N ILE A 289 4.37 -14.10 10.49
CA ILE A 289 3.06 -13.61 10.92
C ILE A 289 2.63 -12.50 9.97
N SER A 290 1.46 -12.68 9.36
CA SER A 290 0.83 -11.66 8.53
C SER A 290 -0.63 -11.50 8.90
N GLN A 291 -0.90 -10.39 9.57
CA GLN A 291 -2.21 -10.05 10.12
C GLN A 291 -2.74 -8.80 9.43
N SER A 292 -3.94 -8.87 8.88
CA SER A 292 -4.62 -7.69 8.33
C SER A 292 -6.13 -7.85 8.41
N TYR A 293 -6.90 -6.76 8.40
CA TYR A 293 -8.36 -6.90 8.24
C TYR A 293 -8.74 -7.48 6.87
N ALA A 294 -7.86 -7.36 5.86
CA ALA A 294 -8.11 -7.79 4.49
C ALA A 294 -7.22 -8.96 4.08
N ILE A 295 -7.84 -10.03 3.57
CA ILE A 295 -7.14 -11.21 3.01
C ILE A 295 -6.06 -10.83 1.99
N ARG A 296 -6.38 -9.90 1.08
CA ARG A 296 -5.47 -9.44 0.01
C ARG A 296 -4.21 -8.75 0.52
N ALA A 297 -4.28 -8.12 1.69
CA ALA A 297 -3.12 -7.52 2.33
C ALA A 297 -2.30 -8.58 3.08
N ALA A 298 -2.98 -9.47 3.82
CA ALA A 298 -2.32 -10.53 4.57
C ALA A 298 -1.54 -11.48 3.64
N ILE A 299 -2.20 -12.00 2.59
CA ILE A 299 -1.56 -12.90 1.61
C ILE A 299 -0.55 -12.14 0.75
N GLY A 300 -0.84 -10.91 0.30
CA GLY A 300 0.09 -10.12 -0.50
C GLY A 300 1.43 -9.88 0.20
N MET A 301 1.43 -9.77 1.54
CA MET A 301 2.65 -9.63 2.33
C MET A 301 3.33 -10.96 2.66
N ALA A 302 2.56 -12.02 2.95
CA ALA A 302 3.10 -13.31 3.41
C ALA A 302 3.51 -14.25 2.27
N GLY A 303 2.79 -14.24 1.16
CA GLY A 303 3.03 -15.20 0.08
C GLY A 303 2.24 -16.49 0.23
N HIS A 304 2.93 -17.61 0.06
CA HIS A 304 2.31 -18.87 -0.33
C HIS A 304 2.05 -19.83 0.82
N GLY A 305 2.80 -19.72 1.93
CA GLY A 305 2.77 -20.70 3.01
C GLY A 305 2.87 -22.13 2.47
N ALA A 306 2.01 -23.04 2.97
CA ALA A 306 2.03 -24.45 2.62
C ALA A 306 1.51 -24.76 1.20
N SER A 307 1.17 -23.74 0.39
CA SER A 307 0.96 -23.93 -1.05
C SER A 307 2.28 -24.07 -1.82
N SER A 308 3.38 -23.58 -1.26
CA SER A 308 4.73 -23.81 -1.78
C SER A 308 5.22 -25.22 -1.42
N PRO A 309 5.93 -25.94 -2.32
CA PRO A 309 6.41 -27.30 -2.05
C PRO A 309 7.29 -27.45 -0.80
N GLU A 310 8.03 -26.41 -0.45
CA GLU A 310 8.93 -26.36 0.72
C GLU A 310 8.38 -25.48 1.86
N GLY A 311 7.20 -24.87 1.68
CA GLY A 311 6.61 -23.97 2.66
C GLY A 311 5.84 -24.72 3.75
N ASP A 312 5.70 -24.08 4.90
CA ASP A 312 4.88 -24.58 6.00
C ASP A 312 3.63 -23.70 6.22
N ARG A 313 2.87 -23.99 7.28
CA ARG A 313 1.64 -23.22 7.58
C ARG A 313 1.96 -22.02 8.46
N ASP A 314 2.42 -20.96 7.81
CA ASP A 314 2.61 -19.63 8.38
C ASP A 314 1.36 -19.06 9.07
N PHE A 315 1.55 -18.13 10.01
CA PHE A 315 0.43 -17.43 10.66
C PHE A 315 -0.11 -16.28 9.81
N VAL A 316 -0.85 -16.62 8.75
CA VAL A 316 -1.51 -15.65 7.87
C VAL A 316 -3.00 -15.64 8.14
N TYR A 317 -3.55 -14.53 8.60
CA TYR A 317 -4.96 -14.46 9.00
C TYR A 317 -5.55 -13.07 8.81
N TRP A 318 -6.87 -13.04 8.61
CA TRP A 318 -7.61 -11.81 8.36
C TRP A 318 -8.95 -11.75 9.05
N MET A 319 -9.53 -10.55 9.10
CA MET A 319 -10.78 -10.33 9.82
C MET A 319 -12.01 -10.61 8.95
N ASN A 320 -12.94 -11.38 9.49
CA ASN A 320 -14.26 -11.53 8.91
C ASN A 320 -15.07 -10.24 9.13
N LYS A 321 -15.36 -9.52 8.05
CA LYS A 321 -16.04 -8.22 8.10
C LYS A 321 -17.42 -8.21 8.77
N TYR A 322 -18.11 -9.34 8.83
CA TYR A 322 -19.45 -9.43 9.42
C TYR A 322 -19.43 -9.75 10.91
N THR A 323 -18.42 -10.49 11.35
CA THR A 323 -18.37 -11.04 12.71
C THR A 323 -17.23 -10.46 13.55
N GLY A 324 -16.29 -9.74 12.93
CA GLY A 324 -15.08 -9.21 13.58
C GLY A 324 -14.08 -10.30 13.99
N LYS A 325 -14.33 -11.55 13.60
CA LYS A 325 -13.53 -12.73 13.97
C LYS A 325 -12.30 -12.87 13.09
N TRP A 326 -11.17 -13.28 13.67
CA TRP A 326 -10.02 -13.71 12.87
C TRP A 326 -10.34 -15.03 12.15
N PHE A 327 -9.86 -15.15 10.93
CA PHE A 327 -10.09 -16.27 10.03
C PHE A 327 -8.84 -16.53 9.20
N THR A 328 -8.63 -17.80 8.82
CA THR A 328 -7.58 -18.22 7.89
C THR A 328 -8.07 -19.37 7.00
N ASP A 329 -7.29 -19.75 6.00
CA ASP A 329 -7.46 -21.00 5.26
C ASP A 329 -6.43 -22.03 5.74
N GLU A 330 -6.90 -22.99 6.55
CA GLU A 330 -6.07 -24.00 7.21
C GLU A 330 -5.37 -24.97 6.25
N LYS A 331 -5.75 -24.95 4.96
CA LYS A 331 -5.04 -25.66 3.90
C LYS A 331 -3.62 -25.12 3.71
N TYR A 332 -3.43 -23.82 3.88
CA TYR A 332 -2.17 -23.14 3.56
C TYR A 332 -1.52 -22.46 4.77
N TYR A 333 -2.31 -22.10 5.78
CA TYR A 333 -1.87 -21.23 6.88
C TYR A 333 -2.39 -21.73 8.23
N THR A 334 -1.93 -21.11 9.31
CA THR A 334 -2.35 -21.38 10.68
C THR A 334 -3.00 -20.14 11.30
N LEU A 335 -4.09 -20.34 12.03
CA LEU A 335 -4.65 -19.29 12.90
C LEU A 335 -4.03 -19.49 14.30
N PRO A 336 -3.30 -18.52 14.87
CA PRO A 336 -2.81 -18.66 16.23
C PRO A 336 -3.97 -18.62 17.22
N ASP A 337 -3.75 -19.12 18.44
CA ASP A 337 -4.72 -19.03 19.53
C ASP A 337 -4.75 -17.61 20.11
N ILE A 338 -5.24 -16.64 19.33
CA ILE A 338 -5.22 -15.22 19.73
C ILE A 338 -6.50 -14.88 20.51
N PRO A 339 -6.41 -14.22 21.68
CA PRO A 339 -7.58 -13.63 22.31
C PRO A 339 -8.25 -12.62 21.36
N TYR A 340 -9.58 -12.71 21.25
CA TYR A 340 -10.42 -11.83 20.42
C TYR A 340 -10.06 -10.37 20.58
N PRO A 341 -10.19 -9.49 19.56
CA PRO A 341 -9.87 -8.06 19.63
C PRO A 341 -10.72 -7.21 20.62
N HIS A 342 -11.55 -7.84 21.47
CA HIS A 342 -12.27 -7.19 22.57
C HIS A 342 -11.39 -6.37 23.55
N PRO A 343 -10.06 -6.63 23.71
CA PRO A 343 -9.18 -5.82 24.53
C PRO A 343 -8.97 -4.44 23.98
N ILE A 344 -8.98 -4.17 22.66
CA ILE A 344 -8.60 -2.82 22.19
C ILE A 344 -9.65 -1.80 22.60
N GLU A 345 -10.94 -2.06 22.36
CA GLU A 345 -12.00 -1.13 22.76
C GLU A 345 -12.09 -1.01 24.29
N SER A 346 -11.97 -2.12 25.01
CA SER A 346 -11.99 -2.12 26.48
C SER A 346 -10.76 -1.42 27.07
N HIS A 347 -9.59 -1.64 26.49
CA HIS A 347 -8.32 -1.02 26.87
C HIS A 347 -8.32 0.47 26.54
N LEU A 348 -8.81 0.89 25.37
CA LEU A 348 -8.95 2.31 25.00
C LEU A 348 -9.96 3.02 25.89
N LYS A 349 -11.06 2.36 26.29
CA LYS A 349 -12.00 2.88 27.29
C LYS A 349 -11.36 3.03 28.67
N GLN A 350 -10.51 2.09 29.07
CA GLN A 350 -9.80 2.10 30.36
C GLN A 350 -8.55 2.99 30.36
N ASN A 351 -7.95 3.23 29.19
CA ASN A 351 -6.73 3.98 28.98
C ASN A 351 -6.96 5.04 27.88
N PRO A 352 -7.83 6.04 28.15
CA PRO A 352 -8.26 7.04 27.16
C PRO A 352 -7.10 7.94 26.66
N ASN A 353 -5.98 7.96 27.39
CA ASN A 353 -4.78 8.71 27.02
C ASN A 353 -3.77 7.89 26.19
N GLY A 354 -4.12 6.63 25.87
CA GLY A 354 -3.43 5.81 24.89
C GLY A 354 -2.04 5.31 25.29
N VAL A 355 -1.64 4.32 24.52
CA VAL A 355 -0.32 3.66 24.43
C VAL A 355 -0.13 2.44 25.33
N PHE A 356 0.01 1.30 24.66
CA PHE A 356 0.71 0.09 25.12
C PHE A 356 2.20 0.39 25.37
N ARG A 357 2.53 1.32 26.27
CA ARG A 357 3.94 1.63 26.61
C ARG A 357 4.60 0.53 27.43
N ASP A 358 3.80 -0.23 28.17
CA ASP A 358 4.30 -1.14 29.21
C ASP A 358 4.05 -2.62 28.90
N PHE A 359 3.48 -2.96 27.73
CA PHE A 359 3.37 -4.36 27.34
C PHE A 359 4.72 -4.88 26.84
N LYS A 360 5.42 -5.61 27.70
CA LYS A 360 6.67 -6.28 27.38
C LYS A 360 6.43 -7.79 27.32
N VAL A 361 6.65 -8.36 26.14
CA VAL A 361 6.78 -9.81 26.00
C VAL A 361 8.21 -10.16 26.38
N THR A 362 8.38 -10.98 27.42
CA THR A 362 9.72 -11.28 27.97
C THR A 362 10.25 -12.64 27.53
N LYS A 363 9.41 -13.46 26.88
CA LYS A 363 9.77 -14.79 26.38
C LYS A 363 9.24 -15.02 24.98
N LYS A 364 10.03 -15.66 24.11
CA LYS A 364 9.65 -16.00 22.72
C LYS A 364 8.36 -16.84 22.65
N ASP A 365 8.12 -17.71 23.63
CA ASP A 365 6.93 -18.56 23.68
C ASP A 365 5.64 -17.81 24.02
N GLU A 366 5.74 -16.60 24.57
CA GLU A 366 4.59 -15.72 24.84
C GLU A 366 4.09 -15.02 23.56
N LEU A 367 4.86 -15.05 22.46
CA LEU A 367 4.39 -14.61 21.12
C LEU A 367 3.62 -15.72 20.37
N LYS A 368 3.74 -16.97 20.82
CA LYS A 368 3.10 -18.15 20.22
C LYS A 368 1.75 -18.49 20.85
N LYS A 369 1.38 -17.80 21.93
CA LYS A 369 0.07 -17.82 22.60
C LYS A 369 -0.58 -16.46 22.38
#